data_AF-U2Z2J7-F1
#
_entry.id   AF-U2Z2J7-F1
#
_cell.length_a   1.000
_cell.length_b   1.000
_cell.length_c   1.000
_cell.angle_alpha   90.00
_cell.angle_beta   90.00
_cell.angle_gamma   90.00
#
_symmetry.space_group_name_H-M   'P 1'
#
loop_
_entity.id
_entity.type
_entity.pdbx_description
1 polymer ?
#
loop_
_entity_poly.entity_id
_entity_poly.type
_entity_poly.pdbx_seq_one_letter_code
_entity_poly.pdbx_strand_id
1 'polypeptide(L)'
;MLPPKAILDTLASHASRLFSGDNPLPRSEIEAQLKALLQSAFGKLDLVSREEFDSQMAVLARTRARLEALEAKLAELEARQNPPAE
;
A
#
# COMPACT_ATOMS: atom_id res chain seq x y z
N MET A 1 -1.48 5.67 -10.89
CA MET A 1 -1.65 4.44 -10.08
C MET A 1 -2.43 3.43 -10.92
N LEU A 2 -1.79 2.35 -11.37
CA LEU A 2 -2.51 1.25 -12.03
C LEU A 2 -3.34 0.50 -10.96
N PRO A 3 -4.63 0.20 -11.21
CA PRO A 3 -5.43 -0.53 -10.25
C PRO A 3 -4.88 -1.96 -10.08
N PRO A 4 -4.81 -2.50 -8.86
CA PRO A 4 -4.20 -3.80 -8.58
C PRO A 4 -4.86 -4.94 -9.38
N LYS A 5 -6.16 -4.84 -9.70
CA LYS A 5 -6.88 -5.82 -10.53
C LYS A 5 -6.30 -5.95 -11.94
N ALA A 6 -5.99 -4.83 -12.61
CA ALA A 6 -5.46 -4.84 -13.97
C ALA A 6 -4.08 -5.51 -14.06
N ILE A 7 -3.27 -5.38 -13.01
CA ILE A 7 -1.95 -6.04 -12.93
C ILE A 7 -2.13 -7.55 -12.75
N LEU A 8 -3.06 -7.98 -11.89
CA LEU A 8 -3.38 -9.40 -11.70
C LEU A 8 -3.90 -10.05 -12.99
N ASP A 9 -4.78 -9.38 -13.72
CA ASP A 9 -5.31 -9.87 -15.00
C ASP A 9 -4.20 -9.99 -16.06
N THR A 10 -3.27 -9.03 -16.09
CA THR A 10 -2.11 -9.04 -17.00
C THR A 10 -1.12 -10.15 -16.64
N LEU A 11 -0.91 -10.42 -15.34
CA LEU A 11 -0.10 -11.53 -14.86
C LEU A 11 -0.73 -12.88 -15.22
N ALA A 12 -2.03 -13.05 -14.96
CA ALA A 12 -2.77 -14.27 -15.26
C ALA A 12 -2.73 -14.62 -16.75
N SER A 13 -2.92 -13.62 -17.62
CA SER A 13 -2.84 -13.81 -19.08
C SER A 13 -1.43 -14.11 -19.58
N HIS A 14 -0.36 -13.57 -18.97
CA HIS A 14 1.02 -13.94 -19.31
C HIS A 14 1.36 -15.35 -18.81
N ALA A 15 0.97 -15.69 -17.59
CA ALA A 15 1.17 -17.03 -17.03
C ALA A 15 0.43 -18.09 -17.87
N SER A 16 -0.84 -17.86 -18.22
CA SER A 16 -1.61 -18.76 -19.07
C SER A 16 -0.91 -19.02 -20.41
N ARG A 17 -0.30 -18.00 -21.02
CA ARG A 17 0.47 -18.15 -22.28
C ARG A 17 1.74 -18.97 -22.11
N LEU A 18 2.43 -18.85 -20.97
CA LEU A 18 3.60 -19.68 -20.66
C LEU A 18 3.25 -21.16 -20.47
N PHE A 19 2.06 -21.45 -19.92
CA PHE A 19 1.62 -22.83 -19.68
C PHE A 19 0.84 -23.46 -20.84
N SER A 20 0.28 -22.67 -21.77
CA SER A 20 -0.57 -23.16 -22.88
C SER A 20 0.16 -23.27 -24.23
N GLY A 21 1.47 -23.03 -24.28
CA GLY A 21 2.22 -23.12 -25.54
C GLY A 21 2.38 -24.56 -26.02
N ASP A 22 2.27 -24.78 -27.34
CA ASP A 22 2.41 -26.07 -28.04
C ASP A 22 3.78 -26.77 -27.86
N ASN A 23 4.73 -26.15 -27.15
CA ASN A 23 6.05 -26.71 -26.88
C ASN A 23 6.40 -26.53 -25.39
N PRO A 24 6.42 -27.60 -24.57
CA PRO A 24 6.66 -27.49 -23.14
C PRO A 24 8.12 -27.05 -22.91
N LEU A 25 8.28 -25.79 -22.50
CA LEU A 25 9.57 -25.27 -22.05
C LEU A 25 10.09 -26.11 -20.87
N PRO A 26 11.42 -26.27 -20.71
CA PRO A 26 12.00 -26.86 -19.51
C PRO A 26 11.48 -26.17 -18.25
N ARG A 27 11.23 -26.94 -17.19
CA ARG A 27 10.68 -26.41 -15.92
C ARG A 27 11.49 -25.22 -15.38
N SER A 28 12.81 -25.26 -15.53
CA SER A 28 13.73 -24.20 -15.11
C SER A 28 13.53 -22.88 -15.88
N GLU A 29 13.21 -22.94 -17.17
CA GLU A 29 12.95 -21.74 -17.98
C GLU A 29 11.60 -21.11 -17.64
N ILE A 30 10.59 -21.94 -17.36
CA ILE A 30 9.27 -21.48 -16.90
C ILE A 30 9.42 -20.77 -15.55
N GLU A 31 10.18 -21.36 -14.61
CA GLU A 31 10.44 -20.76 -13.30
C GLU A 31 11.15 -19.40 -13.42
N ALA A 32 12.18 -19.31 -14.27
CA ALA A 32 12.91 -18.07 -14.51
C ALA A 32 12.01 -16.97 -15.11
N GLN A 33 11.18 -17.30 -16.10
CA GLN A 33 10.25 -16.34 -16.71
C GLN A 33 9.16 -15.90 -15.74
N LEU A 34 8.60 -16.82 -14.94
CA LEU A 34 7.60 -16.49 -13.93
C LEU A 34 8.18 -15.56 -12.85
N LYS A 35 9.41 -15.83 -12.39
CA LYS A 35 10.10 -14.98 -11.43
C LYS A 35 10.32 -13.57 -11.97
N ALA A 36 10.77 -13.44 -13.22
CA ALA A 36 10.96 -12.14 -13.86
C ALA A 36 9.64 -11.37 -14.03
N LEU A 37 8.55 -12.06 -14.40
CA LEU A 37 7.21 -11.45 -14.48
C LEU A 37 6.72 -10.95 -13.13
N LEU A 38 6.87 -11.75 -12.06
CA LEU A 38 6.50 -11.35 -10.69
C LEU A 38 7.33 -10.17 -10.21
N GLN A 39 8.64 -10.19 -10.43
CA GLN A 39 9.52 -9.06 -10.09
C GLN A 39 9.14 -7.79 -10.84
N SER A 40 8.83 -7.87 -12.14
CA SER A 40 8.35 -6.73 -12.91
C SER A 40 6.99 -6.22 -12.43
N ALA A 41 6.07 -7.11 -12.07
CA ALA A 41 4.76 -6.72 -11.57
C ALA A 41 4.83 -6.10 -10.17
N PHE A 42 5.63 -6.66 -9.26
CA PHE A 42 5.86 -6.06 -7.94
C PHE A 42 6.60 -4.73 -8.03
N GLY A 43 7.52 -4.55 -8.96
CA GLY A 43 8.16 -3.25 -9.21
C GLY A 43 7.23 -2.20 -9.82
N LYS A 44 6.10 -2.59 -10.41
CA LYS A 44 5.04 -1.67 -10.89
C LYS A 44 4.00 -1.33 -9.82
N LEU A 45 4.03 -2.04 -8.69
CA LEU A 45 3.24 -1.73 -7.52
C LEU A 45 4.11 -0.85 -6.61
N ASP A 46 3.58 0.27 -6.12
CA ASP A 46 4.27 1.09 -5.12
C ASP A 46 4.22 0.39 -3.76
N LEU A 47 4.95 -0.72 -3.66
CA LEU A 47 5.02 -1.56 -2.47
C LEU A 47 6.04 -0.95 -1.51
N VAL A 48 5.63 -0.86 -0.25
CA VAL A 48 6.52 -0.59 0.88
C VAL A 48 6.71 -1.86 1.68
N SER A 49 7.81 -1.96 2.42
CA SER A 49 7.98 -3.09 3.32
C SER A 49 6.89 -3.07 4.41
N ARG A 50 6.56 -4.25 4.96
CA ARG A 50 5.59 -4.32 6.04
C ARG A 50 6.03 -3.50 7.26
N GLU A 51 7.32 -3.49 7.55
CA GLU A 51 7.93 -2.73 8.64
C GLU A 51 7.80 -1.21 8.43
N GLU A 52 8.05 -0.72 7.21
CA GLU A 52 7.84 0.69 6.86
C GLU A 52 6.37 1.08 7.02
N PHE A 53 5.46 0.24 6.53
CA PHE A 53 4.02 0.47 6.69
C PHE A 53 3.62 0.59 8.17
N ASP A 54 4.03 -0.39 8.99
CA ASP A 54 3.70 -0.42 10.41
C ASP A 54 4.32 0.79 11.15
N SER A 55 5.53 1.22 10.76
CA SER A 55 6.18 2.42 11.28
C SER A 55 5.40 3.70 10.94
N GLN A 56 4.94 3.86 9.70
CA GLN A 56 4.14 5.02 9.29
C GLN A 56 2.78 5.04 10.01
N MET A 57 2.16 3.88 10.19
CA MET A 57 0.93 3.74 10.97
C MET A 57 1.11 4.19 12.43
N ALA A 58 2.23 3.83 13.06
CA ALA A 58 2.54 4.28 14.42
C ALA A 58 2.75 5.80 14.51
N VAL A 59 3.43 6.39 13.53
CA VAL A 59 3.59 7.86 13.43
C VAL A 59 2.23 8.53 13.29
N LEU A 60 1.36 8.03 12.42
CA LEU A 60 0.01 8.55 12.20
C LEU A 60 -0.87 8.46 13.46
N ALA A 61 -0.79 7.36 14.21
CA ALA A 61 -1.50 7.22 15.46
C ALA A 61 -1.05 8.27 16.49
N ARG A 62 0.26 8.49 16.60
CA ARG A 62 0.83 9.51 17.50
C ARG A 62 0.44 10.92 17.08
N THR A 63 0.41 11.24 15.79
CA THR A 63 0.02 12.58 15.32
C THR A 63 -1.45 12.86 15.58
N ARG A 64 -2.35 11.88 15.38
CA ARG A 64 -3.77 12.00 15.76
C ARG A 64 -3.96 12.29 17.24
N ALA A 65 -3.32 11.51 18.11
CA ALA A 65 -3.41 11.73 19.55
C ALA A 65 -2.90 13.13 19.96
N ARG A 66 -1.84 13.62 19.31
CA ARG A 66 -1.33 14.98 19.54
C ARG A 66 -2.29 16.05 19.03
N LEU A 67 -2.92 15.82 17.87
CA LEU A 67 -3.91 16.73 17.29
C LEU A 67 -5.11 16.87 18.22
N GLU A 68 -5.70 15.76 18.66
CA GLU A 68 -6.82 15.74 19.60
C GLU A 68 -6.49 16.49 20.92
N ALA A 69 -5.28 16.29 21.45
CA ALA A 69 -4.83 16.99 22.65
C ALA A 69 -4.65 18.50 22.44
N LEU A 70 -4.24 18.94 21.24
CA LEU A 70 -4.12 20.36 20.90
C LEU A 70 -5.49 20.98 20.67
N GLU A 71 -6.40 20.28 19.99
CA GLU A 71 -7.79 20.71 19.81
C GLU A 71 -8.50 20.90 21.16
N ALA A 72 -8.31 19.97 22.10
CA ALA A 72 -8.85 20.11 23.46
C ALA A 72 -8.30 21.33 24.20
N LYS A 73 -6.99 21.58 24.10
CA LYS A 73 -6.36 22.79 24.69
C LYS A 73 -6.85 24.07 24.05
N LEU A 74 -7.05 24.07 22.73
CA LEU A 74 -7.58 25.22 22.02
C LEU A 74 -9.01 25.54 22.49
N ALA A 75 -9.88 24.53 22.57
CA ALA A 75 -11.24 24.70 23.07
C ALA A 75 -11.28 25.25 24.51
N GLU A 76 -10.38 24.78 25.38
CA GLU A 76 -10.26 25.31 26.75
C GLU A 76 -9.83 26.79 26.75
N LEU A 77 -8.89 27.18 25.90
CA LEU A 77 -8.44 28.56 25.78
C LEU A 77 -9.53 29.47 25.19
N GLU A 78 -10.25 29.00 24.18
CA GLU A 78 -11.37 29.72 23.57
C GLU A 78 -12.50 29.96 24.58
N ALA A 79 -12.84 28.95 25.39
CA ALA A 79 -13.84 29.08 26.46
C ALA A 79 -13.43 30.09 27.55
N ARG A 80 -12.13 30.21 27.84
CA ARG A 80 -11.60 31.20 28.79
C ARG A 80 -11.58 32.62 28.21
N GLN A 81 -11.37 32.77 26.91
CA GLN A 81 -11.31 34.09 26.25
C GLN A 81 -12.69 34.67 25.92
N ASN A 82 -13.69 33.81 25.68
CA ASN A 82 -15.05 34.25 25.40
C ASN A 82 -16.02 33.55 26.35
N PRO A 83 -16.04 33.93 27.64
CA PRO A 83 -17.00 33.36 28.59
C PRO A 83 -18.41 33.65 28.07
N PRO A 84 -19.34 32.68 28.12
CA PRO A 84 -20.71 32.91 27.70
C PRO A 84 -21.27 34.10 28.49
N ALA A 85 -21.73 35.13 27.78
CA ALA A 85 -22.47 36.23 28.38
C ALA A 85 -23.72 35.64 29.03
N GLU A 86 -23.88 35.86 30.34
CA GLU A 86 -25.08 35.49 31.12
C GLU A 86 -26.37 36.00 30.48
#